data_AF-A0A947CC03-F1
#
_entry.id   AF-A0A947CC03-F1
#
_cell.length_a   1.000
_cell.length_b   1.000
_cell.length_c   1.000
_cell.angle_alpha   90.00
_cell.angle_beta   90.00
_cell.angle_gamma   90.00
#
_symmetry.space_group_name_H-M   'P 1'
#
loop_
_entity.id
_entity.type
_entity.pdbx_description
1 polymer ?
#
loop_
_entity_poly.entity_id
_entity_poly.type
_entity_poly.pdbx_seq_one_letter_code
_entity_poly.pdbx_strand_id
1 'polypeptide(L)'
;MVSDGPWMAGKQVFLRNGFELVAEADRFELVAFRLGEGPAPRFRDISENLSRYQGLNLVYSNQCPMLPKSVDALVEMAAARGLELKVHVIDSPKAAQRAPSHYGVFNLVWNGRLLADHYVSGGRFKNILKNELADAAT
;
A
#
# COMPACT_ATOMS: atom_id res chain seq x y z
N MET A 1 9.15 -3.24 -10.65
CA MET A 1 9.22 -3.11 -9.19
C MET A 1 9.32 -4.50 -8.59
N VAL A 2 10.20 -4.69 -7.61
CA VAL A 2 10.50 -5.95 -6.91
C VAL A 2 10.62 -5.67 -5.41
N SER A 3 10.49 -6.70 -4.58
CA SER A 3 10.64 -6.61 -3.12
C SER A 3 10.83 -8.00 -2.54
N ASP A 4 11.55 -8.10 -1.42
CA ASP A 4 11.66 -9.35 -0.63
C ASP A 4 10.44 -9.56 0.29
N GLY A 5 9.50 -8.60 0.33
CA GLY A 5 8.26 -8.71 1.07
C GLY A 5 7.18 -9.55 0.38
N PRO A 6 6.03 -9.77 1.05
CA PRO A 6 4.93 -10.54 0.49
C PRO A 6 4.44 -10.01 -0.87
N TRP A 7 3.92 -10.93 -1.71
CA TRP A 7 3.23 -10.64 -2.98
C TRP A 7 4.09 -10.10 -4.13
N MET A 8 5.41 -10.06 -3.97
CA MET A 8 6.33 -9.63 -5.03
C MET A 8 7.46 -10.64 -5.23
N ALA A 9 7.98 -10.67 -6.46
CA ALA A 9 9.19 -11.43 -6.75
C ALA A 9 10.42 -10.67 -6.22
N GLY A 10 11.37 -11.40 -5.65
CA GLY A 10 12.67 -10.84 -5.25
C GLY A 10 13.52 -10.48 -6.47
N LYS A 11 14.41 -9.48 -6.30
CA LYS A 11 15.20 -8.92 -7.41
C LYS A 11 16.12 -9.92 -8.13
N GLN A 12 16.55 -10.97 -7.42
CA GLN A 12 17.57 -11.90 -7.91
C GLN A 12 17.18 -12.61 -9.22
N VAL A 13 15.89 -12.90 -9.43
CA VAL A 13 15.42 -13.48 -10.69
C VAL A 13 15.68 -12.53 -11.85
N PHE A 14 15.45 -11.23 -11.66
CA PHE A 14 15.63 -10.22 -12.71
C PHE A 14 17.10 -9.92 -12.96
N LEU A 15 17.90 -9.76 -11.89
CA LEU A 15 19.34 -9.47 -12.03
C LEU A 15 20.08 -10.58 -12.77
N ARG A 16 19.72 -11.84 -12.54
CA ARG A 16 20.29 -13.00 -13.27
C ARG A 16 19.91 -13.03 -14.76
N ASN A 17 18.90 -12.26 -15.17
CA ASN A 17 18.42 -12.16 -16.55
C ASN A 17 18.77 -10.80 -17.18
N GLY A 18 19.82 -10.13 -16.71
CA GLY A 18 20.35 -8.91 -17.33
C GLY A 18 19.57 -7.63 -17.03
N PHE A 19 18.65 -7.66 -16.04
CA PHE A 19 18.05 -6.42 -15.53
C PHE A 19 19.04 -5.71 -14.59
N GLU A 20 18.95 -4.39 -14.53
CA GLU A 20 19.73 -3.53 -13.65
C GLU A 20 18.84 -2.88 -12.60
N LEU A 21 19.35 -2.70 -11.39
CA LEU A 21 18.71 -1.87 -10.37
C LEU A 21 18.85 -0.38 -10.75
N VAL A 22 17.73 0.33 -10.83
CA VAL A 22 17.70 1.73 -11.29
C VAL A 22 17.10 2.72 -10.29
N ALA A 23 16.32 2.26 -9.32
CA ALA A 23 15.78 3.10 -8.25
C ALA A 23 15.36 2.27 -7.04
N GLU A 24 15.25 2.92 -5.89
CA GLU A 24 14.77 2.34 -4.63
C GLU A 24 13.78 3.30 -3.97
N ALA A 25 12.75 2.78 -3.32
CA ALA A 25 11.80 3.54 -2.51
C ALA A 25 11.11 2.63 -1.49
N ASP A 26 11.08 3.02 -0.23
CA ASP A 26 10.56 2.22 0.89
C ASP A 26 11.20 0.81 0.92
N ARG A 27 10.40 -0.25 0.87
CA ARG A 27 10.84 -1.65 0.75
C ARG A 27 10.92 -2.15 -0.70
N PHE A 28 10.74 -1.25 -1.67
CA PHE A 28 10.63 -1.58 -3.08
C PHE A 28 11.88 -1.16 -3.84
N GLU A 29 12.19 -1.97 -4.83
CA GLU A 29 13.28 -1.70 -5.76
C GLU A 29 12.72 -1.69 -7.18
N LEU A 30 13.31 -0.89 -8.05
CA LEU A 30 12.96 -0.84 -9.46
C LEU A 30 14.12 -1.43 -10.25
N VAL A 31 13.86 -2.58 -10.87
CA VAL A 31 14.76 -3.21 -11.83
C VAL A 31 14.24 -2.96 -13.25
N ALA A 32 15.15 -2.70 -14.18
CA ALA A 32 14.83 -2.40 -15.57
C ALA A 32 15.76 -3.16 -16.51
N PHE A 33 15.20 -3.65 -17.62
CA PHE A 33 15.96 -4.17 -18.75
C PHE A 33 15.91 -3.11 -19.86
N ARG A 34 17.06 -2.62 -20.31
CA ARG A 34 17.13 -1.57 -21.32
C ARG A 34 17.03 -2.17 -22.71
N LEU A 35 15.99 -1.77 -23.46
CA LEU A 35 15.79 -2.16 -24.86
C LEU A 35 16.37 -1.14 -25.86
N GLY A 36 16.78 0.04 -25.40
CA GLY A 36 17.30 1.12 -26.22
C GLY A 36 17.73 2.32 -25.37
N GLU A 37 18.03 3.43 -26.04
CA GLU A 37 18.41 4.68 -25.37
C GLU A 37 17.20 5.42 -24.79
N GLY A 38 17.39 6.03 -23.61
CA GLY A 38 16.37 6.80 -22.93
C GLY A 38 16.63 6.92 -21.44
N PRO A 39 15.90 7.82 -20.74
CA PRO A 39 16.01 7.94 -19.30
C PRO A 39 15.51 6.67 -18.61
N ALA A 40 16.21 6.27 -17.54
CA ALA A 40 15.75 5.18 -16.69
C ALA A 40 14.41 5.54 -16.02
N PRO A 41 13.51 4.57 -15.82
CA PRO A 41 12.29 4.81 -15.07
C PRO A 41 12.62 5.12 -13.61
N ARG A 42 11.76 5.91 -12.96
CA ARG A 42 11.92 6.29 -11.55
C ARG A 42 10.61 6.12 -10.79
N PHE A 43 10.70 6.01 -9.48
CA PHE A 43 9.54 6.14 -8.62
C PHE A 43 8.99 7.57 -8.66
N ARG A 44 7.67 7.68 -8.50
CA ARG A 44 7.02 8.97 -8.33
C ARG A 44 7.21 9.41 -6.88
N ASP A 45 7.46 10.69 -6.66
CA ASP A 45 7.41 11.24 -5.32
C ASP A 45 5.97 11.24 -4.81
N ILE A 46 5.75 10.53 -3.70
CA ILE A 46 4.45 10.38 -3.03
C ILE A 46 4.49 10.88 -1.59
N SER A 47 5.56 11.57 -1.16
CA SER A 47 5.77 12.02 0.22
C SER A 47 4.60 12.84 0.77
N GLU A 48 3.94 13.63 -0.08
CA GLU A 48 2.78 14.45 0.26
C GLU A 48 1.42 13.72 0.16
N ASN A 49 1.39 12.46 -0.30
CA ASN A 49 0.13 11.75 -0.48
C ASN A 49 -0.48 11.35 0.85
N LEU A 50 0.34 10.98 1.83
CA LEU A 50 -0.12 10.46 3.12
C LEU A 50 -0.77 11.53 4.01
N SER A 51 -0.25 12.77 4.01
CA SER A 51 -0.65 13.83 4.96
C SER A 51 -2.14 14.21 4.91
N ARG A 52 -2.83 13.94 3.78
CA ARG A 52 -4.26 14.22 3.61
C ARG A 52 -5.20 13.24 4.34
N TYR A 53 -4.68 12.13 4.85
CA TYR A 53 -5.49 11.07 5.46
C TYR A 53 -5.46 11.16 6.99
N GLN A 54 -6.49 11.79 7.56
CA GLN A 54 -6.67 11.94 9.01
C GLN A 54 -7.64 10.89 9.58
N GLY A 55 -7.34 10.37 10.77
CA GLY A 55 -8.01 9.21 11.35
C GLY A 55 -7.62 7.90 10.65
N LEU A 56 -8.48 6.88 10.78
CA LEU A 56 -8.25 5.55 10.20
C LEU A 56 -8.84 5.51 8.79
N ASN A 57 -7.98 5.30 7.80
CA ASN A 57 -8.34 5.32 6.39
C ASN A 57 -7.89 4.02 5.73
N LEU A 58 -8.71 3.51 4.80
CA LEU A 58 -8.36 2.43 3.90
C LEU A 58 -8.52 2.90 2.45
N VAL A 59 -7.41 3.04 1.74
CA VAL A 59 -7.37 3.42 0.32
C VAL A 59 -7.03 2.19 -0.50
N TYR A 60 -7.94 1.73 -1.36
CA TYR A 60 -7.74 0.48 -2.08
C TYR A 60 -8.30 0.49 -3.50
N SER A 61 -7.80 -0.41 -4.36
CA SER A 61 -8.31 -0.65 -5.71
C SER A 61 -9.01 -2.00 -5.81
N ASN A 62 -10.07 -2.09 -6.61
CA ASN A 62 -10.83 -3.31 -6.85
C ASN A 62 -10.13 -4.29 -7.84
N GLN A 63 -8.80 -4.35 -7.85
CA GLN A 63 -8.04 -5.26 -8.73
C GLN A 63 -8.31 -6.74 -8.42
N CYS A 64 -8.60 -7.05 -7.16
CA CYS A 64 -8.96 -8.39 -6.72
C CYS A 64 -10.39 -8.41 -6.18
N PRO A 65 -11.27 -9.32 -6.64
CA PRO A 65 -12.67 -9.38 -6.22
C PRO A 65 -12.86 -9.71 -4.73
N MET A 66 -11.80 -10.16 -4.05
CA MET A 66 -11.82 -10.45 -2.61
C MET A 66 -11.56 -9.22 -1.74
N LEU A 67 -11.01 -8.14 -2.30
CA LEU A 67 -10.71 -6.92 -1.54
C LEU A 67 -11.97 -6.21 -1.03
N PRO A 68 -13.03 -6.00 -1.85
CA PRO A 68 -14.27 -5.40 -1.35
C PRO A 68 -14.87 -6.15 -0.14
N LYS A 69 -15.00 -7.48 -0.25
CA LYS A 69 -15.49 -8.31 0.88
C LYS A 69 -14.64 -8.17 2.13
N SER A 70 -13.32 -8.05 1.95
CA SER A 70 -12.41 -7.87 3.07
C SER A 70 -12.54 -6.48 3.68
N VAL A 71 -12.69 -5.44 2.86
CA VAL A 71 -12.94 -4.06 3.28
C VAL A 71 -14.20 -3.99 4.15
N ASP A 72 -15.30 -4.61 3.72
CA ASP A 72 -16.55 -4.66 4.49
C ASP A 72 -16.33 -5.25 5.89
N ALA A 73 -15.62 -6.39 5.97
CA ALA A 73 -15.28 -7.00 7.25
C ALA A 73 -14.38 -6.10 8.11
N LEU A 74 -13.43 -5.37 7.53
CA LEU A 74 -12.57 -4.44 8.27
C LEU A 74 -13.35 -3.24 8.80
N VAL A 75 -14.34 -2.74 8.06
CA VAL A 75 -15.25 -1.66 8.50
C VAL A 75 -16.03 -2.11 9.73
N GLU A 76 -16.66 -3.30 9.69
CA GLU A 76 -17.39 -3.86 10.83
C GLU A 76 -16.48 -4.04 12.06
N MET A 77 -15.25 -4.52 11.84
CA MET A 77 -14.27 -4.73 12.92
C MET A 77 -13.76 -3.44 13.55
N ALA A 78 -13.69 -2.35 12.79
CA ALA A 78 -13.35 -1.02 13.31
C ALA A 78 -14.52 -0.45 14.12
N ALA A 79 -15.74 -0.53 13.56
CA ALA A 79 -16.96 -0.05 14.22
C ALA A 79 -17.21 -0.75 15.56
N ALA A 80 -16.95 -2.06 15.65
CA ALA A 80 -17.04 -2.82 16.91
C ALA A 80 -16.05 -2.36 18.01
N ARG A 81 -15.09 -1.50 17.68
CA ARG A 81 -14.15 -0.86 18.62
C ARG A 81 -14.39 0.65 18.79
N GLY A 82 -15.51 1.17 18.29
CA GLY A 82 -15.81 2.60 18.32
C GLY A 82 -14.97 3.45 17.35
N LEU A 83 -14.34 2.83 16.35
CA LEU A 83 -13.54 3.51 15.34
C LEU A 83 -14.28 3.61 14.01
N GLU A 84 -14.18 4.76 13.35
CA GLU A 84 -14.61 4.93 11.96
C GLU A 84 -13.47 4.56 11.01
N LEU A 85 -13.71 3.58 10.11
CA LEU A 85 -12.80 3.28 9.00
C LEU A 85 -13.28 3.98 7.73
N LYS A 86 -12.57 5.04 7.32
CA LYS A 86 -12.88 5.80 6.10
C LYS A 86 -12.35 5.06 4.86
N VAL A 87 -13.25 4.59 4.01
CA VAL A 87 -12.90 3.82 2.82
C VAL A 87 -12.83 4.72 1.58
N HIS A 88 -11.73 4.60 0.83
CA HIS A 88 -11.48 5.33 -0.41
C HIS A 88 -11.18 4.34 -1.54
N VAL A 89 -11.97 4.35 -2.60
CA VAL A 89 -11.76 3.48 -3.76
C VAL A 89 -10.89 4.18 -4.80
N ILE A 90 -9.87 3.48 -5.31
CA ILE A 90 -9.04 3.88 -6.43
C ILE A 90 -9.68 3.34 -7.72
N ASP A 91 -10.33 4.22 -8.46
CA ASP A 91 -11.12 3.91 -9.66
C ASP A 91 -10.61 4.61 -10.94
N SER A 92 -9.54 5.40 -10.82
CA SER A 92 -8.98 6.16 -11.93
C SER A 92 -7.45 6.18 -11.93
N PRO A 93 -6.80 6.36 -13.10
CA PRO A 93 -5.35 6.51 -13.18
C PRO A 93 -4.82 7.67 -12.32
N LYS A 94 -5.57 8.78 -12.25
CA LYS A 94 -5.21 9.95 -11.44
C LYS A 94 -5.24 9.62 -9.94
N ALA A 95 -6.22 8.84 -9.48
CA ALA A 95 -6.27 8.38 -8.10
C ALA A 95 -5.12 7.40 -7.79
N ALA A 96 -4.83 6.46 -8.70
CA ALA A 96 -3.74 5.50 -8.53
C ALA A 96 -2.37 6.18 -8.40
N GLN A 97 -2.10 7.23 -9.20
CA GLN A 97 -0.86 8.02 -9.10
C GLN A 97 -0.76 8.86 -7.81
N ARG A 98 -1.85 8.98 -7.06
CA ARG A 98 -1.92 9.69 -5.77
C ARG A 98 -2.05 8.73 -4.59
N ALA A 99 -1.78 7.43 -4.80
CA ALA A 99 -1.91 6.43 -3.76
C ALA A 99 -0.94 6.70 -2.58
N PRO A 100 -1.29 6.27 -1.36
CA PRO A 100 -0.45 6.45 -0.16
C PRO A 100 0.84 5.63 -0.12
N SER A 101 1.01 4.65 -1.00
CA SER A 101 2.20 3.82 -1.11
C SER A 101 2.54 3.50 -2.56
N HIS A 102 3.78 3.10 -2.82
CA HIS A 102 4.25 2.67 -4.13
C HIS A 102 3.59 1.38 -4.62
N TYR A 103 3.06 0.53 -3.73
CA TYR A 103 2.29 -0.66 -4.15
C TYR A 103 0.94 -0.27 -4.76
N GLY A 104 0.30 0.78 -4.24
CA GLY A 104 -0.84 1.43 -4.89
C GLY A 104 -2.16 0.65 -4.91
N VAL A 105 -2.23 -0.56 -4.34
CA VAL A 105 -3.43 -1.41 -4.37
C VAL A 105 -4.22 -1.40 -3.06
N PHE A 106 -3.55 -1.42 -1.91
CA PHE A 106 -4.20 -1.47 -0.60
C PHE A 106 -3.36 -0.71 0.41
N ASN A 107 -3.96 0.26 1.10
CA ASN A 107 -3.23 1.16 1.98
C ASN A 107 -4.06 1.42 3.24
N LEU A 108 -3.66 0.81 4.35
CA LEU A 108 -4.21 1.14 5.66
C LEU A 108 -3.39 2.28 6.26
N VAL A 109 -4.02 3.39 6.59
CA VAL A 109 -3.37 4.63 7.00
C VAL A 109 -3.99 5.12 8.32
N TRP A 110 -3.15 5.58 9.23
CA TRP A 110 -3.55 6.23 10.48
C TRP A 110 -2.84 7.56 10.64
N ASN A 111 -3.59 8.67 10.63
CA ASN A 111 -3.07 10.03 10.82
C ASN A 111 -1.83 10.33 9.96
N GLY A 112 -1.93 10.07 8.65
CA GLY A 112 -0.83 10.26 7.70
C GLY A 112 0.33 9.26 7.82
N ARG A 113 0.22 8.20 8.62
CA ARG A 113 1.20 7.12 8.68
C ARG A 113 0.65 5.85 8.03
N LEU A 114 1.44 5.28 7.12
CA LEU A 114 1.12 4.01 6.48
C LEU A 114 1.32 2.86 7.48
N LEU A 115 0.25 2.12 7.76
CA LEU A 115 0.26 0.94 8.65
C LEU A 115 0.42 -0.37 7.87
N ALA A 116 -0.12 -0.42 6.65
CA ALA A 116 0.06 -1.53 5.72
C ALA A 116 -0.11 -1.06 4.27
N ASP A 117 0.72 -1.59 3.38
CA ASP A 117 0.75 -1.33 1.93
C ASP A 117 0.24 -2.52 1.09
N HIS A 118 -0.36 -3.51 1.74
CA HIS A 118 -0.91 -4.71 1.12
C HIS A 118 -2.08 -5.25 1.93
N TYR A 119 -2.75 -6.27 1.38
CA TYR A 119 -3.88 -6.94 2.02
C TYR A 119 -3.65 -7.23 3.51
N VAL A 120 -4.67 -6.90 4.31
CA VAL A 120 -4.70 -7.14 5.76
C VAL A 120 -5.86 -8.10 6.06
N SER A 121 -5.53 -9.26 6.65
CA SER A 121 -6.54 -10.18 7.17
C SER A 121 -7.16 -9.63 8.46
N GLY A 122 -8.35 -10.10 8.83
CA GLY A 122 -9.02 -9.68 10.06
C GLY A 122 -8.15 -9.90 11.32
N GLY A 123 -7.45 -11.04 11.42
CA GLY A 123 -6.53 -11.30 12.53
C GLY A 123 -5.40 -10.27 12.62
N ARG A 124 -4.77 -9.96 11.48
CA ARG A 124 -3.73 -8.92 11.41
C ARG A 124 -4.28 -7.54 11.73
N PHE A 125 -5.49 -7.22 11.26
CA PHE A 125 -6.13 -5.95 11.57
C PHE A 125 -6.36 -5.78 13.07
N LYS A 126 -6.84 -6.82 13.78
CA LYS A 126 -6.97 -6.79 15.25
C LYS A 126 -5.65 -6.44 15.93
N ASN A 127 -4.54 -7.04 15.47
CA ASN A 127 -3.21 -6.78 16.03
C ASN A 127 -2.75 -5.35 15.74
N ILE A 128 -2.99 -4.85 14.52
CA ILE A 128 -2.68 -3.46 14.16
C ILE A 128 -3.46 -2.50 15.07
N LEU A 129 -4.78 -2.67 15.21
CA LEU A 129 -5.59 -1.80 16.07
C LEU A 129 -5.12 -1.84 17.53
N LYS A 130 -4.75 -3.03 18.03
CA LYS A 130 -4.24 -3.18 19.40
C LYS A 130 -2.90 -2.48 19.62
N ASN A 131 -1.97 -2.58 18.65
CA ASN A 131 -0.60 -2.11 18.84
C ASN A 131 -0.41 -0.64 18.45
N GLU A 132 -1.13 -0.19 17.41
CA GLU A 132 -0.92 1.12 16.79
C GLU A 132 -1.95 2.16 17.26
N LEU A 133 -3.12 1.70 17.74
CA LEU A 133 -4.27 2.54 18.09
C LEU A 133 -4.77 2.31 19.52
N ALA A 134 -3.92 1.78 20.42
CA ALA A 134 -4.30 1.45 21.80
C ALA A 134 -4.95 2.63 22.56
N ASP A 135 -4.48 3.85 22.31
CA ASP A 135 -4.90 5.06 23.03
C ASP A 135 -5.97 5.89 22.28
N ALA A 136 -6.31 5.49 21.05
CA ALA A 136 -7.20 6.26 20.17
C ALA A 136 -8.70 6.07 20.45
N ALA A 137 -9.04 5.19 21.41
CA ALA A 137 -10.42 4.83 21.77
C ALA A 137 -10.92 5.53 23.05
N THR A 138 -10.34 6.67 23.42
CA THR A 138 -10.74 7.46 24.59
C THR A 138 -11.59 8.66 24.18
#